data_AF-A0A931FYP4-F1
#
_entry.id   AF-A0A931FYP4-F1
#
_cell.length_a   1.000
_cell.length_b   1.000
_cell.length_c   1.000
_cell.angle_alpha   90.00
_cell.angle_beta   90.00
_cell.angle_gamma   90.00
#
_symmetry.space_group_name_H-M   'P 1'
#
loop_
_entity.id
_entity.type
_entity.pdbx_description
1 polymer ?
#
loop_
_entity_poly.entity_id
_entity_poly.type
_entity_poly.pdbx_seq_one_letter_code
_entity_poly.pdbx_strand_id
1 'polypeptide(L)'
;MKRVFDFGLVDWISKGVDQNGFGNVSNLMPSCFDSYIKILMPICIDKKMPIKEYSYNAKSVEDLNKRVEFWNKYGILNGHPAKDKLERTSYKELSKKLNIPYNKHIDTQSIWNIDKQWPLNLGSLLEEDIRTLNEIISIIGAATPTFYFGDVLDGKGFHENEEVVDWLFCGELSELTTVYVEQNQEFPSYFFAENKAWCFCHPEDQGFLLLGCGEELTKRILKSESLECFEFGQHEQIIKE
;
A
#
# COMPACT_ATOMS: atom_id res chain seq x y z
N MET A 1 -7.25 0.87 21.47
CA MET A 1 -8.24 0.14 20.65
C MET A 1 -9.01 -0.91 21.45
N LYS A 2 -10.24 -1.21 21.03
CA LYS A 2 -11.13 -2.23 21.63
C LYS A 2 -11.59 -3.22 20.54
N ARG A 3 -11.50 -4.53 20.81
CA ARG A 3 -12.02 -5.55 19.88
C ARG A 3 -13.55 -5.50 19.86
N VAL A 4 -14.11 -5.64 18.66
CA VAL A 4 -15.56 -5.67 18.40
C VAL A 4 -15.91 -7.02 17.79
N PHE A 5 -17.03 -7.59 18.20
CA PHE A 5 -17.52 -8.89 17.72
C PHE A 5 -18.80 -8.77 16.88
N ASP A 6 -19.34 -7.56 16.75
CA ASP A 6 -20.45 -7.27 15.83
C ASP A 6 -19.90 -6.97 14.43
N PHE A 7 -19.75 -8.03 13.63
CA PHE A 7 -19.32 -7.92 12.23
C PHE A 7 -20.41 -7.34 11.31
N GLY A 8 -21.65 -7.14 11.78
CA GLY A 8 -22.66 -6.41 11.02
C GLY A 8 -22.25 -4.96 10.72
N LEU A 9 -21.25 -4.44 11.42
CA LEU A 9 -20.64 -3.12 11.17
C LEU A 9 -19.86 -3.03 9.85
N VAL A 10 -19.43 -4.17 9.27
CA VAL A 10 -18.69 -4.22 7.99
C VAL A 10 -19.55 -4.67 6.81
N ASP A 11 -20.77 -5.18 7.06
CA ASP A 11 -21.72 -5.64 6.03
C ASP A 11 -21.96 -4.65 4.89
N TRP A 12 -21.90 -3.35 5.18
CA TRP A 12 -22.13 -2.33 4.17
C TRP A 12 -21.01 -2.26 3.13
N ILE A 13 -19.81 -2.74 3.47
CA ILE A 13 -18.68 -2.88 2.55
C ILE A 13 -18.95 -4.05 1.61
N SER A 14 -19.15 -5.25 2.15
CA SER A 14 -19.37 -6.47 1.35
C SER A 14 -20.61 -6.39 0.46
N LYS A 15 -21.67 -5.72 0.91
CA LYS A 15 -22.89 -5.43 0.13
C LYS A 15 -22.73 -4.27 -0.85
N GLY A 16 -21.73 -3.41 -0.65
CA GLY A 16 -21.52 -2.19 -1.42
C GLY A 16 -20.56 -2.36 -2.60
N VAL A 17 -19.70 -3.38 -2.58
CA VAL A 17 -18.77 -3.72 -3.66
C VAL A 17 -19.42 -4.61 -4.72
N ASP A 18 -18.98 -4.45 -5.96
CA ASP A 18 -19.34 -5.33 -7.07
C ASP A 18 -18.55 -6.62 -6.99
N GLN A 19 -19.26 -7.72 -6.76
CA GLN A 19 -18.71 -9.07 -6.69
C GLN A 19 -18.39 -9.66 -8.08
N ASN A 20 -18.75 -8.96 -9.16
CA ASN A 20 -18.49 -9.37 -10.52
C ASN A 20 -17.30 -8.58 -11.10
N GLY A 21 -16.24 -9.30 -11.47
CA GLY A 21 -15.05 -8.71 -12.07
C GLY A 21 -13.88 -8.60 -11.11
N PHE A 22 -12.81 -7.96 -11.59
CA PHE A 22 -11.56 -7.84 -10.86
C PHE A 22 -10.90 -6.49 -11.16
N GLY A 23 -10.33 -5.89 -10.12
CA GLY A 23 -9.44 -4.74 -10.25
C GLY A 23 -10.10 -3.40 -10.60
N ASN A 24 -11.42 -3.29 -10.71
CA ASN A 24 -12.09 -1.99 -10.74
C ASN A 24 -12.26 -1.44 -9.33
N VAL A 25 -12.38 -0.11 -9.21
CA VAL A 25 -12.67 0.53 -7.92
C VAL A 25 -13.96 -0.03 -7.30
N SER A 26 -15.00 -0.29 -8.09
CA SER A 26 -16.25 -0.88 -7.62
C SER A 26 -16.07 -2.28 -7.03
N ASN A 27 -15.04 -3.04 -7.41
CA ASN A 27 -14.77 -4.36 -6.83
C ASN A 27 -14.12 -4.28 -5.44
N LEU A 28 -13.53 -3.13 -5.09
CA LEU A 28 -12.77 -2.92 -3.86
C LEU A 28 -13.46 -1.99 -2.88
N MET A 29 -14.30 -1.08 -3.36
CA MET A 29 -14.88 -0.02 -2.56
C MET A 29 -16.38 0.17 -2.82
N PRO A 30 -17.19 0.45 -1.77
CA PRO A 30 -18.59 0.77 -1.92
C PRO A 30 -18.86 1.97 -2.83
N SER A 31 -19.96 1.90 -3.56
CA SER A 31 -20.45 2.95 -4.50
C SER A 31 -20.98 4.24 -3.85
N CYS A 32 -20.93 4.35 -2.52
CA CYS A 32 -21.57 5.44 -1.77
C CYS A 32 -20.70 6.69 -1.59
N PHE A 33 -19.52 6.76 -2.19
CA PHE A 33 -18.59 7.88 -2.06
C PHE A 33 -18.61 8.77 -3.30
N ASP A 34 -18.38 10.07 -3.11
CA ASP A 34 -18.32 11.03 -4.22
C ASP A 34 -17.05 10.87 -5.06
N SER A 35 -15.96 10.40 -4.45
CA SER A 35 -14.65 10.28 -5.10
C SER A 35 -13.82 9.12 -4.53
N TYR A 36 -12.93 8.60 -5.38
CA TYR A 36 -12.00 7.54 -5.03
C TYR A 36 -10.56 7.94 -5.34
N ILE A 37 -9.65 7.74 -4.40
CA ILE A 37 -8.28 8.24 -4.47
C ILE A 37 -7.32 7.09 -4.19
N LYS A 38 -6.47 6.79 -5.17
CA LYS A 38 -5.29 5.95 -4.99
C LYS A 38 -4.20 6.78 -4.31
N ILE A 39 -3.75 6.39 -3.13
CA ILE A 39 -2.63 6.99 -2.41
C ILE A 39 -1.47 6.01 -2.45
N LEU A 40 -0.37 6.38 -3.13
CA LEU A 40 0.80 5.53 -3.23
C LEU A 40 1.56 5.51 -1.90
N MET A 41 1.87 4.30 -1.41
CA MET A 41 2.74 4.14 -0.24
C MET A 41 4.18 4.46 -0.63
N PRO A 42 4.99 5.02 0.28
CA PRO A 42 6.30 5.53 -0.07
C PRO A 42 7.22 4.40 -0.50
N ILE A 43 8.13 4.72 -1.41
CA ILE A 43 9.16 3.82 -1.88
C ILE A 43 10.52 4.48 -1.67
N CYS A 44 11.49 3.68 -1.26
CA CYS A 44 12.85 4.14 -0.99
C CYS A 44 13.82 3.52 -2.00
N ILE A 45 14.94 4.20 -2.22
CA ILE A 45 15.95 3.82 -3.21
C ILE A 45 17.37 3.96 -2.65
N ASP A 46 18.23 2.98 -2.92
CA ASP A 46 19.68 3.16 -2.89
C ASP A 46 20.10 3.79 -4.23
N LYS A 47 20.36 5.10 -4.24
CA LYS A 47 20.75 5.81 -5.47
C LYS A 47 22.15 5.46 -5.96
N LYS A 48 23.00 4.88 -5.12
CA LYS A 48 24.40 4.54 -5.44
C LYS A 48 24.54 3.14 -6.05
N MET A 49 23.53 2.28 -5.89
CA MET A 49 23.53 0.94 -6.48
C MET A 49 23.30 1.00 -8.01
N PRO A 50 24.25 0.55 -8.84
CA PRO A 50 24.11 0.56 -10.30
C PRO A 50 23.31 -0.66 -10.76
N ILE A 51 21.99 -0.62 -10.58
CA ILE A 51 21.11 -1.77 -10.87
C ILE A 51 21.21 -2.30 -12.31
N LYS A 52 21.59 -1.43 -13.27
CA LYS A 52 21.82 -1.81 -14.68
C LYS A 52 23.00 -2.78 -14.88
N GLU A 53 23.92 -2.85 -13.92
CA GLU A 53 25.05 -3.80 -13.94
C GLU A 53 24.67 -5.18 -13.37
N TYR A 54 23.50 -5.29 -12.72
CA TYR A 54 23.03 -6.55 -12.15
C TYR A 54 22.27 -7.38 -13.18
N SER A 55 22.60 -8.67 -13.27
CA SER A 55 21.88 -9.62 -14.12
C SER A 55 20.98 -10.52 -13.30
N TYR A 56 19.68 -10.50 -13.61
CA TYR A 56 18.69 -11.43 -13.04
C TYR A 56 18.77 -12.83 -13.64
N ASN A 57 19.31 -12.96 -14.87
CA ASN A 57 19.36 -14.21 -15.63
C ASN A 57 20.72 -14.91 -15.48
N ALA A 58 21.02 -15.43 -14.29
CA ALA A 58 22.23 -16.23 -14.06
C ALA A 58 22.06 -17.66 -14.58
N LYS A 59 22.95 -18.12 -15.47
CA LYS A 59 22.88 -19.46 -16.08
C LYS A 59 24.16 -20.30 -15.90
N SER A 60 25.21 -19.71 -15.32
CA SER A 60 26.47 -20.41 -15.02
C SER A 60 26.96 -20.13 -13.59
N VAL A 61 27.95 -20.89 -13.15
CA VAL A 61 28.63 -20.67 -11.85
C VAL A 61 29.30 -19.30 -11.82
N GLU A 62 29.88 -18.85 -12.93
CA GLU A 62 30.49 -17.53 -13.06
C GLU A 62 29.46 -16.41 -12.88
N ASP A 63 28.24 -16.55 -13.43
CA ASP A 63 27.16 -15.58 -13.22
C ASP A 63 26.72 -15.53 -11.76
N LEU A 64 26.63 -16.69 -11.10
CA LEU A 64 26.30 -16.77 -9.67
C LEU A 64 27.38 -16.09 -8.82
N ASN A 65 28.66 -16.33 -9.12
CA ASN A 65 29.77 -15.66 -8.43
C ASN A 65 29.71 -14.14 -8.60
N LYS A 66 29.45 -13.64 -9.81
CA LYS A 66 29.26 -12.19 -10.06
C LYS A 66 28.08 -11.61 -9.26
N ARG A 67 26.97 -12.35 -9.13
CA ARG A 67 25.83 -11.92 -8.29
C ARG A 67 26.21 -11.85 -6.82
N VAL A 68 26.92 -12.85 -6.31
CA VAL A 68 27.42 -12.86 -4.91
C VAL A 68 28.36 -11.68 -4.67
N GLU A 69 29.29 -11.42 -5.59
CA GLU A 69 30.17 -10.24 -5.51
C GLU A 69 29.39 -8.93 -5.50
N PHE A 70 28.38 -8.79 -6.36
CA PHE A 70 27.49 -7.63 -6.39
C PHE A 70 26.74 -7.46 -5.07
N TRP A 71 26.17 -8.54 -4.54
CA TRP A 71 25.42 -8.53 -3.29
C TRP A 71 26.31 -8.15 -2.12
N ASN A 72 27.51 -8.74 -2.02
CA ASN A 72 28.50 -8.40 -0.99
C ASN A 72 28.95 -6.94 -1.09
N LYS A 73 29.22 -6.44 -2.30
CA LYS A 73 29.67 -5.06 -2.54
C LYS A 73 28.62 -4.03 -2.10
N TYR A 74 27.35 -4.28 -2.42
CA TYR A 74 26.26 -3.33 -2.12
C TYR A 74 25.50 -3.65 -0.83
N GLY A 75 25.85 -4.71 -0.12
CA GLY A 75 25.23 -5.07 1.16
C GLY A 75 23.79 -5.53 1.00
N ILE A 76 23.50 -6.30 -0.07
CA ILE A 76 22.18 -6.86 -0.31
C ILE A 76 22.00 -8.10 0.58
N LEU A 77 20.97 -8.09 1.42
CA LEU A 77 20.63 -9.18 2.33
C LEU A 77 19.24 -9.71 1.97
N ASN A 78 19.15 -11.02 1.68
CA ASN A 78 17.90 -11.68 1.26
C ASN A 78 17.18 -10.98 0.10
N GLY A 79 17.94 -10.40 -0.84
CA GLY A 79 17.37 -9.68 -1.99
C GLY A 79 16.95 -8.22 -1.71
N HIS A 80 17.23 -7.70 -0.51
CA HIS A 80 16.91 -6.31 -0.14
C HIS A 80 18.16 -5.46 0.08
N PRO A 81 18.14 -4.16 -0.30
CA PRO A 81 19.22 -3.25 -0.01
C PRO A 81 19.34 -2.99 1.51
N ALA A 82 20.53 -2.62 1.96
CA ALA A 82 20.75 -2.23 3.35
C ALA A 82 19.94 -0.97 3.70
N LYS A 83 19.19 -1.01 4.82
CA LYS A 83 18.26 0.07 5.22
C LYS A 83 18.95 1.42 5.38
N ASP A 84 20.19 1.45 5.87
CA ASP A 84 20.99 2.67 6.06
C ASP A 84 21.43 3.34 4.74
N LYS A 85 21.23 2.68 3.60
CA LYS A 85 21.51 3.22 2.25
C LYS A 85 20.25 3.68 1.52
N LEU A 86 19.08 3.39 2.06
CA LEU A 86 17.81 3.76 1.47
C LEU A 86 17.48 5.21 1.79
N GLU A 87 16.98 5.93 0.80
CA GLU A 87 16.37 7.25 0.97
C GLU A 87 15.03 7.31 0.24
N ARG A 88 14.08 8.09 0.78
CA ARG A 88 12.76 8.29 0.15
C ARG A 88 12.94 8.79 -1.28
N THR A 89 12.17 8.22 -2.20
CA THR A 89 12.00 8.73 -3.57
C THR A 89 10.52 8.79 -3.90
N SER A 90 10.18 9.54 -4.94
CA SER A 90 8.82 9.55 -5.49
C SER A 90 8.65 8.59 -6.66
N TYR A 91 7.42 8.13 -6.90
CA TYR A 91 7.05 7.46 -8.14
C TYR A 91 7.22 8.38 -9.35
N LYS A 92 7.07 9.69 -9.17
CA LYS A 92 7.42 10.71 -10.18
C LYS A 92 8.91 10.74 -10.54
N GLU A 93 9.80 10.52 -9.59
CA GLU A 93 11.24 10.42 -9.87
C GLU A 93 11.60 9.06 -10.45
N LEU A 94 11.03 7.98 -9.91
CA LEU A 94 11.25 6.62 -10.39
C LEU A 94 10.77 6.46 -11.83
N SER A 95 9.61 7.00 -12.17
CA SER A 95 9.08 6.98 -13.54
C SER A 95 10.05 7.56 -14.56
N LYS A 96 10.70 8.68 -14.23
CA LYS A 96 11.76 9.26 -15.07
C LYS A 96 13.00 8.36 -15.12
N LYS A 97 13.45 7.83 -13.98
CA LYS A 97 14.67 7.01 -13.89
C LYS A 97 14.53 5.67 -14.64
N LEU A 98 13.34 5.08 -14.58
CA LEU A 98 13.00 3.78 -15.18
C LEU A 98 12.36 3.92 -16.56
N ASN A 99 12.12 5.14 -17.04
CA ASN A 99 11.44 5.43 -18.30
C ASN A 99 10.06 4.76 -18.41
N ILE A 100 9.27 4.80 -17.33
CA ILE A 100 7.87 4.35 -17.30
C ILE A 100 6.92 5.55 -17.21
N PRO A 101 5.69 5.47 -17.72
CA PRO A 101 4.73 6.57 -17.63
C PRO A 101 4.36 6.92 -16.18
N TYR A 102 4.41 8.22 -15.85
CA TYR A 102 3.82 8.74 -14.62
C TYR A 102 2.36 9.12 -14.86
N ASN A 103 1.44 8.22 -14.52
CA ASN A 103 0.01 8.45 -14.60
C ASN A 103 -0.70 7.71 -13.46
N LYS A 104 -2.02 7.80 -13.40
CA LYS A 104 -2.80 7.22 -12.29
C LYS A 104 -2.65 5.72 -12.09
N HIS A 105 -2.23 4.98 -13.11
CA HIS A 105 -2.01 3.53 -13.02
C HIS A 105 -0.59 3.16 -12.56
N ILE A 106 0.28 4.12 -12.21
CA ILE A 106 1.59 3.78 -11.66
C ILE A 106 1.45 3.21 -10.23
N ASP A 107 2.27 2.21 -9.93
CA ASP A 107 2.38 1.51 -8.64
C ASP A 107 3.62 0.58 -8.64
N THR A 108 3.76 -0.21 -7.58
CA THR A 108 4.79 -1.24 -7.44
C THR A 108 4.72 -2.28 -8.56
N GLN A 109 3.52 -2.66 -9.01
CA GLN A 109 3.33 -3.62 -10.09
C GLN A 109 3.85 -3.08 -11.43
N SER A 110 3.66 -1.78 -11.69
CA SER A 110 4.23 -1.08 -12.85
C SER A 110 5.76 -1.16 -12.89
N ILE A 111 6.41 -1.11 -11.72
CA ILE A 111 7.87 -1.25 -11.57
C ILE A 111 8.30 -2.70 -11.77
N TRP A 112 7.62 -3.64 -11.11
CA TRP A 112 7.89 -5.08 -11.24
C TRP A 112 7.79 -5.56 -12.70
N ASN A 113 6.81 -5.04 -13.44
CA ASN A 113 6.54 -5.42 -14.82
C ASN A 113 7.65 -5.08 -15.83
N ILE A 114 8.63 -4.25 -15.47
CA ILE A 114 9.76 -3.89 -16.35
C ILE A 114 10.62 -5.12 -16.65
N ASP A 115 11.08 -5.81 -15.60
CA ASP A 115 11.99 -6.95 -15.69
C ASP A 115 11.36 -8.25 -15.13
N LYS A 116 10.08 -8.21 -14.75
CA LYS A 116 9.37 -9.28 -14.01
C LYS A 116 10.09 -9.66 -12.72
N GLN A 117 10.73 -8.67 -12.11
CA GLN A 117 11.58 -8.77 -10.93
C GLN A 117 11.51 -7.46 -10.16
N TRP A 118 11.59 -7.54 -8.84
CA TRP A 118 11.72 -6.35 -8.01
C TRP A 118 13.15 -5.77 -8.12
N PRO A 119 13.33 -4.46 -8.38
CA PRO A 119 14.65 -3.85 -8.42
C PRO A 119 15.36 -3.91 -7.06
N LEU A 120 16.57 -4.49 -7.02
CA LEU A 120 17.32 -4.71 -5.77
C LEU A 120 17.76 -3.43 -5.06
N ASN A 121 17.72 -2.30 -5.76
CA ASN A 121 18.02 -1.00 -5.19
C ASN A 121 16.79 -0.29 -4.62
N LEU A 122 15.60 -0.92 -4.64
CA LEU A 122 14.37 -0.39 -4.07
C LEU A 122 13.97 -1.16 -2.82
N GLY A 123 13.32 -0.47 -1.88
CA GLY A 123 12.78 -1.05 -0.66
C GLY A 123 11.82 -0.10 0.06
N SER A 124 11.40 -0.50 1.25
CA SER A 124 10.58 0.30 2.16
C SER A 124 11.38 0.66 3.43
N LEU A 125 10.97 1.75 4.08
CA LEU A 125 11.47 2.20 5.37
C LEU A 125 10.27 2.50 6.25
N LEU A 126 10.21 1.88 7.43
CA LEU A 126 9.10 2.03 8.37
C LEU A 126 8.87 3.51 8.72
N GLU A 127 9.93 4.28 8.94
CA GLU A 127 9.86 5.70 9.25
C GLU A 127 9.20 6.53 8.13
N GLU A 128 9.32 6.11 6.87
CA GLU A 128 8.70 6.77 5.73
C GLU A 128 7.22 6.39 5.58
N ASP A 129 6.88 5.13 5.85
CA ASP A 129 5.48 4.67 5.95
C ASP A 129 4.75 5.46 7.04
N ILE A 130 5.34 5.50 8.24
CA ILE A 130 4.80 6.23 9.40
C ILE A 130 4.66 7.73 9.10
N ARG A 131 5.62 8.34 8.38
CA ARG A 131 5.49 9.74 7.94
C ARG A 131 4.28 9.94 7.02
N THR A 132 4.07 9.02 6.09
CA THR A 132 2.94 9.06 5.14
C THR A 132 1.60 8.86 5.86
N LEU A 133 1.54 7.92 6.81
CA LEU A 133 0.36 7.70 7.64
C LEU A 133 0.04 8.90 8.52
N ASN A 134 1.04 9.52 9.14
CA ASN A 134 0.85 10.73 9.94
C ASN A 134 0.30 11.90 9.11
N GLU A 135 0.70 12.03 7.85
CA GLU A 135 0.09 13.02 6.95
C GLU A 135 -1.40 12.71 6.74
N ILE A 136 -1.75 11.47 6.40
CA ILE A 136 -3.15 11.03 6.23
C ILE A 136 -3.97 11.30 7.50
N ILE A 137 -3.44 10.92 8.67
CA ILE A 137 -4.06 11.15 9.98
C ILE A 137 -4.27 12.64 10.24
N SER A 138 -3.30 13.49 9.89
CA SER A 138 -3.41 14.94 10.07
C SER A 138 -4.46 15.58 9.15
N ILE A 139 -4.60 15.06 7.93
CA ILE A 139 -5.61 15.52 6.97
C ILE A 139 -6.99 15.06 7.42
N ILE A 140 -7.16 13.82 7.86
CA ILE A 140 -8.51 13.34 8.23
C ILE A 140 -8.93 13.86 9.61
N GLY A 141 -8.02 13.78 10.58
CA GLY A 141 -8.27 14.12 11.98
C GLY A 141 -7.88 12.96 12.91
N ALA A 142 -6.89 13.19 13.77
CA ALA A 142 -6.39 12.19 14.71
C ALA A 142 -7.48 11.55 15.59
N ALA A 143 -8.39 12.38 16.12
CA ALA A 143 -9.45 11.95 17.03
C ALA A 143 -10.69 11.38 16.32
N THR A 144 -10.63 11.12 15.01
CA THR A 144 -11.77 10.57 14.28
C THR A 144 -12.05 9.13 14.74
N PRO A 145 -13.26 8.81 15.23
CA PRO A 145 -13.64 7.44 15.57
C PRO A 145 -13.53 6.53 14.34
N THR A 146 -12.76 5.46 14.47
CA THR A 146 -12.32 4.61 13.37
C THR A 146 -12.48 3.14 13.71
N PHE A 147 -12.95 2.37 12.74
CA PHE A 147 -12.92 0.91 12.75
C PHE A 147 -11.76 0.40 11.90
N TYR A 148 -11.14 -0.70 12.33
CA TYR A 148 -10.08 -1.41 11.63
C TYR A 148 -10.51 -2.86 11.46
N PHE A 149 -10.58 -3.34 10.22
CA PHE A 149 -11.10 -4.65 9.86
C PHE A 149 -10.09 -5.42 9.02
N GLY A 150 -9.73 -6.62 9.45
CA GLY A 150 -8.97 -7.59 8.66
C GLY A 150 -9.85 -8.77 8.27
N ASP A 151 -9.89 -9.03 6.97
CA ASP A 151 -10.65 -10.10 6.33
C ASP A 151 -9.72 -11.29 6.05
N VAL A 152 -10.13 -12.49 6.45
CA VAL A 152 -9.42 -13.74 6.16
C VAL A 152 -9.30 -13.98 4.65
N LEU A 153 -10.32 -13.59 3.88
CA LEU A 153 -10.34 -13.79 2.42
C LEU A 153 -9.32 -12.93 1.69
N ASP A 154 -8.95 -11.78 2.28
CA ASP A 154 -7.88 -10.91 1.78
C ASP A 154 -6.52 -11.24 2.42
N GLY A 155 -6.39 -12.40 3.08
CA GLY A 155 -5.15 -12.85 3.73
C GLY A 155 -4.81 -12.11 5.03
N LYS A 156 -5.75 -11.34 5.59
CA LYS A 156 -5.51 -10.42 6.72
C LYS A 156 -6.19 -10.83 8.02
N GLY A 157 -6.55 -12.10 8.17
CA GLY A 157 -7.13 -12.62 9.41
C GLY A 157 -6.11 -12.85 10.54
N PHE A 158 -6.60 -13.12 11.75
CA PHE A 158 -5.79 -13.50 12.91
C PHE A 158 -5.76 -15.01 13.11
N HIS A 159 -4.62 -15.52 13.52
CA HIS A 159 -4.49 -16.90 13.98
C HIS A 159 -5.03 -17.05 15.41
N GLU A 160 -6.15 -17.74 15.58
CA GLU A 160 -6.79 -18.03 16.86
C GLU A 160 -7.13 -19.51 16.94
N ASN A 161 -6.59 -20.21 17.94
CA ASN A 161 -6.88 -21.64 18.21
C ASN A 161 -6.77 -22.55 16.97
N GLU A 162 -5.68 -22.41 16.19
CA GLU A 162 -5.41 -23.15 14.94
C GLU A 162 -6.27 -22.73 13.73
N GLU A 163 -7.19 -21.78 13.88
CA GLU A 163 -7.98 -21.20 12.79
C GLU A 163 -7.50 -19.80 12.42
N VAL A 164 -7.81 -19.36 11.21
CA VAL A 164 -7.63 -17.96 10.79
C VAL A 164 -9.01 -17.32 10.77
N VAL A 165 -9.20 -16.26 11.55
CA VAL A 165 -10.50 -15.60 11.76
C VAL A 165 -10.44 -14.12 11.42
N ASP A 166 -11.58 -13.58 10.98
CA ASP A 166 -11.73 -12.14 10.79
C ASP A 166 -11.54 -11.40 12.12
N TRP A 167 -11.10 -10.16 12.05
CA TRP A 167 -10.97 -9.31 13.23
C TRP A 167 -11.47 -7.90 12.97
N LEU A 168 -12.03 -7.30 14.01
CA LEU A 168 -12.54 -5.94 14.00
C LEU A 168 -12.14 -5.24 15.30
N PHE A 169 -11.50 -4.08 15.19
CA PHE A 169 -11.24 -3.18 16.30
C PHE A 169 -11.92 -1.83 16.07
N CYS A 170 -12.27 -1.15 17.15
CA CYS A 170 -12.62 0.26 17.14
C CYS A 170 -11.67 1.08 18.01
N GLY A 171 -11.51 2.35 17.65
CA GLY A 171 -10.56 3.26 18.27
C GLY A 171 -10.57 4.64 17.61
N GLU A 172 -9.45 5.33 17.69
CA GLU A 172 -9.21 6.61 17.02
C GLU A 172 -8.27 6.44 15.84
N LEU A 173 -8.36 7.31 14.83
CA LEU A 173 -7.51 7.25 13.64
C LEU A 173 -6.01 7.41 13.97
N SER A 174 -5.66 8.14 15.03
CA SER A 174 -4.27 8.24 15.51
C SER A 174 -3.64 6.90 15.89
N GLU A 175 -4.44 5.85 16.12
CA GLU A 175 -3.95 4.51 16.42
C GLU A 175 -3.50 3.74 15.17
N LEU A 176 -3.76 4.25 13.95
CA LEU A 176 -3.45 3.57 12.69
C LEU A 176 -1.97 3.19 12.54
N THR A 177 -1.04 4.05 12.97
CA THR A 177 0.39 3.72 12.94
C THR A 177 0.74 2.56 13.87
N THR A 178 0.07 2.47 15.02
CA THR A 178 0.24 1.37 15.97
C THR A 178 -0.31 0.08 15.36
N VAL A 179 -1.51 0.13 14.77
CA VAL A 179 -2.10 -1.01 14.03
C VAL A 179 -1.13 -1.51 12.97
N TYR A 180 -0.63 -0.63 12.11
CA TYR A 180 0.30 -0.99 11.03
C TYR A 180 1.56 -1.70 11.56
N VAL A 181 2.16 -1.19 12.64
CA VAL A 181 3.37 -1.79 13.23
C VAL A 181 3.07 -3.14 13.90
N GLU A 182 1.98 -3.23 14.67
CA GLU A 182 1.58 -4.47 15.36
C GLU A 182 1.17 -5.58 14.37
N GLN A 183 0.73 -5.19 13.18
CA GLN A 183 0.43 -6.09 12.06
C GLN A 183 1.64 -6.32 11.14
N ASN A 184 2.87 -6.18 11.66
CA ASN A 184 4.11 -6.42 10.90
C ASN A 184 4.26 -5.59 9.61
N GLN A 185 3.84 -4.32 9.62
CA GLN A 185 3.77 -3.44 8.44
C GLN A 185 2.74 -3.89 7.40
N GLU A 186 1.65 -4.51 7.84
CA GLU A 186 0.48 -4.77 7.02
C GLU A 186 -0.69 -3.86 7.41
N PHE A 187 -1.45 -3.42 6.42
CA PHE A 187 -2.70 -2.72 6.67
C PHE A 187 -3.84 -3.70 6.94
N PRO A 188 -4.85 -3.29 7.73
CA PRO A 188 -6.16 -3.95 7.69
C PRO A 188 -6.68 -4.08 6.25
N SER A 189 -7.64 -4.98 6.00
CA SER A 189 -8.36 -5.00 4.72
C SER A 189 -9.05 -3.66 4.49
N TYR A 190 -9.72 -3.18 5.54
CA TYR A 190 -10.41 -1.91 5.55
C TYR A 190 -10.20 -1.15 6.85
N PHE A 191 -10.19 0.18 6.77
CA PHE A 191 -10.39 1.02 7.94
C PHE A 191 -11.27 2.22 7.56
N PHE A 192 -12.21 2.59 8.41
CA PHE A 192 -13.29 3.51 8.04
C PHE A 192 -13.81 4.29 9.25
N ALA A 193 -14.35 5.47 8.98
CA ALA A 193 -14.99 6.28 10.01
C ALA A 193 -16.26 5.60 10.54
N GLU A 194 -16.54 5.77 11.83
CA GLU A 194 -17.79 5.28 12.44
C GLU A 194 -19.05 5.79 11.72
N ASN A 195 -19.02 7.04 11.25
CA ASN A 195 -20.13 7.63 10.48
C ASN A 195 -20.10 7.32 8.98
N LYS A 196 -19.15 6.49 8.52
CA LYS A 196 -18.95 6.07 7.12
C LYS A 196 -18.68 7.22 6.14
N ALA A 197 -18.22 8.39 6.63
CA ALA A 197 -17.89 9.52 5.76
C ALA A 197 -16.64 9.29 4.88
N TRP A 198 -15.80 8.32 5.26
CA TRP A 198 -14.67 7.85 4.47
C TRP A 198 -14.36 6.39 4.80
N CYS A 199 -13.71 5.71 3.86
CA CYS A 199 -13.21 4.35 4.02
C CYS A 199 -11.93 4.17 3.21
N PHE A 200 -10.96 3.48 3.79
CA PHE A 200 -9.79 2.97 3.10
C PHE A 200 -9.91 1.48 2.88
N CYS A 201 -9.41 1.03 1.73
CA CYS A 201 -9.11 -0.36 1.41
C CYS A 201 -7.60 -0.47 1.12
N HIS A 202 -6.97 -1.53 1.62
CA HIS A 202 -5.66 -1.98 1.15
C HIS A 202 -5.85 -3.28 0.38
N PRO A 203 -5.80 -3.27 -0.96
CA PRO A 203 -5.86 -4.51 -1.72
C PRO A 203 -4.57 -5.32 -1.51
N GLU A 204 -4.68 -6.65 -1.51
CA GLU A 204 -3.53 -7.54 -1.28
C GLU A 204 -2.40 -7.31 -2.30
N ASP A 205 -1.16 -7.35 -1.82
CA ASP A 205 0.08 -7.15 -2.59
C ASP A 205 0.19 -5.81 -3.35
N GLN A 206 -0.62 -4.81 -3.00
CA GLN A 206 -0.58 -3.51 -3.65
C GLN A 206 0.20 -2.47 -2.84
N GLY A 207 1.13 -1.76 -3.48
CA GLY A 207 1.87 -0.66 -2.85
C GLY A 207 1.08 0.65 -2.71
N PHE A 208 -0.24 0.59 -2.52
CA PHE A 208 -1.11 1.76 -2.42
C PHE A 208 -2.32 1.51 -1.51
N LEU A 209 -2.87 2.59 -0.96
CA LEU A 209 -4.17 2.60 -0.30
C LEU A 209 -5.23 3.20 -1.23
N LEU A 210 -6.44 2.68 -1.19
CA LEU A 210 -7.59 3.24 -1.91
C LEU A 210 -8.55 3.89 -0.92
N LEU A 211 -8.76 5.20 -1.05
CA LEU A 211 -9.67 6.00 -0.23
C LEU A 211 -10.96 6.30 -0.99
N GLY A 212 -12.11 5.97 -0.42
CA GLY A 212 -13.42 6.48 -0.82
C GLY A 212 -13.86 7.55 0.18
N CYS A 213 -14.19 8.75 -0.30
CA CYS A 213 -14.62 9.86 0.56
C CYS A 213 -15.44 10.92 -0.19
N GLY A 214 -15.92 11.93 0.56
CA GLY A 214 -16.60 13.09 -0.02
C GLY A 214 -15.65 14.12 -0.65
N GLU A 215 -16.22 15.06 -1.41
CA GLU A 215 -15.44 16.06 -2.16
C GLU A 215 -14.47 16.91 -1.33
N GLU A 216 -14.87 17.29 -0.11
CA GLU A 216 -14.05 18.16 0.74
C GLU A 216 -12.74 17.45 1.14
N LEU A 217 -12.84 16.20 1.59
CA LEU A 217 -11.66 15.40 1.95
C LEU A 217 -10.80 15.12 0.72
N THR A 218 -11.43 14.88 -0.44
CA THR A 218 -10.72 14.70 -1.71
C THR A 218 -9.84 15.89 -2.06
N LYS A 219 -10.38 17.11 -1.98
CA LYS A 219 -9.63 18.35 -2.23
C LYS A 219 -8.45 18.51 -1.26
N ARG A 220 -8.58 18.06 -0.01
CA ARG A 220 -7.51 18.15 0.99
C ARG A 220 -6.41 17.13 0.73
N ILE A 221 -6.75 15.88 0.41
CA ILE A 221 -5.78 14.82 0.08
C ILE A 221 -5.00 15.18 -1.19
N LEU A 222 -5.69 15.55 -2.28
CA LEU A 222 -5.04 15.89 -3.56
C LEU A 222 -4.18 17.16 -3.50
N LYS A 223 -4.36 18.01 -2.48
CA LYS A 223 -3.54 19.20 -2.25
C LYS A 223 -2.26 18.91 -1.46
N SER A 224 -2.15 17.75 -0.80
CA SER A 224 -0.93 17.42 -0.06
C SER A 224 0.24 17.25 -1.01
N GLU A 225 1.33 17.98 -0.77
CA GLU A 225 2.57 17.84 -1.55
C GLU A 225 3.39 16.63 -1.11
N SER A 226 3.06 16.04 0.05
CA SER A 226 3.80 14.91 0.62
C SER A 226 3.24 13.54 0.21
N LEU A 227 1.98 13.51 -0.28
CA LEU A 227 1.32 12.31 -0.80
C LEU A 227 1.36 12.30 -2.32
N GLU A 228 1.64 11.13 -2.91
CA GLU A 228 1.44 10.90 -4.33
C GLU A 228 0.08 10.23 -4.53
N CYS A 229 -0.86 10.98 -5.09
CA CYS A 229 -2.25 10.56 -5.20
C CYS A 229 -2.81 10.70 -6.61
N PHE A 230 -3.77 9.86 -6.94
CA PHE A 230 -4.54 9.95 -8.18
C PHE A 230 -6.01 9.66 -7.94
N GLU A 231 -6.86 10.45 -8.56
CA GLU A 231 -8.30 10.26 -8.53
C GLU A 231 -8.76 9.24 -9.58
N PHE A 232 -9.74 8.42 -9.19
CA PHE A 232 -10.38 7.41 -10.01
C PHE A 232 -11.89 7.54 -9.95
N GLY A 233 -12.53 7.23 -11.08
CA GLY A 233 -13.97 6.97 -11.13
C GLY A 233 -14.30 5.57 -10.62
N GLN A 234 -15.54 5.40 -10.17
CA GLN A 234 -16.04 4.15 -9.58
C GLN A 234 -15.86 2.91 -10.49
N HIS A 235 -16.01 3.08 -11.81
CA HIS A 235 -15.90 1.98 -12.78
C HIS A 235 -14.54 1.91 -13.46
N GLU A 236 -13.56 2.70 -13.00
CA GLU A 236 -12.22 2.67 -13.57
C GLU A 236 -11.40 1.50 -13.00
N GLN A 237 -10.61 0.88 -13.88
CA GLN A 237 -9.69 -0.18 -13.51
C GLN A 237 -8.48 0.40 -12.77
N ILE A 238 -8.31 0.01 -11.52
CA ILE A 238 -7.21 0.44 -10.65
C ILE A 238 -6.10 -0.62 -10.54
N ILE A 239 -6.45 -1.91 -10.54
CA ILE A 239 -5.51 -3.03 -10.60
C ILE A 239 -5.57 -3.66 -12.00
N LYS A 240 -4.41 -3.85 -12.63
CA LYS A 240 -4.27 -4.50 -13.94
C LYS A 240 -3.72 -5.91 -13.77
N GLU A 241 -4.27 -6.84 -14.54
CA GLU A 241 -3.74 -8.20 -14.72
C GLU A 241 -2.34 -8.20 -15.38
#